data_AF-A0A9D2MBV2-F1
#
_entry.id   AF-A0A9D2MBV2-F1
#
_cell.length_a   1.000
_cell.length_b   1.000
_cell.length_c   1.000
_cell.angle_alpha   90.00
_cell.angle_beta   90.00
_cell.angle_gamma   90.00
#
_symmetry.space_group_name_H-M   'P 1'
#
loop_
_entity.id
_entity.type
_entity.pdbx_description
1 polymer ?
#
loop_
_entity_poly.entity_id
_entity_poly.type
_entity_poly.pdbx_seq_one_letter_code
_entity_poly.pdbx_strand_id
1 'polypeptide(L)'
;MFAQLYETFSALEAPGFWQKTYLDFYGAWFEADRWKQYFQGLGTTIEVTVVALIIGVILGVVVAVLRTAHDQQRPGRHNPVLGLINVMCKVYVTVIRGTPMMVQLLIMGLVIFSANRNKTLIGALSLGINSGAYVAEIIRGGL
;
A
#
# COMPACT_ATOMS: atom_id res chain seq x y z
N MET A 1 -24.58 10.98 -33.50
CA MET A 1 -23.35 10.91 -34.33
C MET A 1 -22.35 9.89 -33.76
N PHE A 2 -21.78 10.09 -32.56
CA PHE A 2 -20.76 9.17 -32.00
C PHE A 2 -21.27 7.76 -31.68
N ALA A 3 -22.45 7.61 -31.06
CA ALA A 3 -23.06 6.29 -30.83
C ALA A 3 -23.34 5.52 -32.13
N GLN A 4 -23.69 6.24 -33.19
CA GLN A 4 -23.97 5.65 -34.50
C GLN A 4 -22.67 5.17 -35.16
N LEU A 5 -21.58 5.92 -34.99
CA LEU A 5 -20.23 5.53 -35.44
C LEU A 5 -19.73 4.28 -34.70
N TYR A 6 -20.03 4.18 -33.39
CA TYR A 6 -19.72 3.00 -32.57
C TYR A 6 -20.42 1.74 -33.10
N GLU A 7 -21.75 1.79 -33.28
CA GLU A 7 -22.53 0.69 -33.85
C GLU A 7 -21.97 0.26 -35.22
N THR A 8 -21.68 1.24 -36.09
CA THR A 8 -21.16 0.97 -37.44
C THR A 8 -19.77 0.32 -37.43
N PHE A 9 -18.89 0.73 -36.51
CA PHE A 9 -17.56 0.14 -36.38
C PHE A 9 -17.56 -1.20 -35.63
N SER A 10 -18.48 -1.39 -34.70
CA SER A 10 -18.62 -2.64 -33.94
C SER A 10 -19.15 -3.79 -34.80
N ALA A 11 -19.89 -3.46 -35.87
CA ALA A 11 -20.40 -4.42 -36.85
C ALA A 11 -19.35 -4.88 -37.89
N LEU A 12 -18.12 -4.35 -37.86
CA LEU A 12 -17.05 -4.76 -38.77
C LEU A 12 -16.41 -6.07 -38.27
N GLU A 13 -16.27 -7.09 -39.14
CA GLU A 13 -15.58 -8.35 -38.81
C GLU A 13 -14.09 -8.17 -38.50
N ALA A 14 -13.43 -7.18 -39.12
CA ALA A 14 -12.03 -6.84 -38.90
C ALA A 14 -11.84 -5.32 -38.86
N PRO A 15 -12.10 -4.66 -37.71
CA PRO A 15 -11.88 -3.23 -37.58
C PRO A 15 -10.38 -2.93 -37.71
N GLY A 16 -10.04 -1.94 -38.54
CA GLY A 16 -8.68 -1.42 -38.60
C GLY A 16 -8.26 -0.75 -37.28
N PHE A 17 -6.97 -0.41 -37.16
CA PHE A 17 -6.39 0.11 -35.93
C PHE A 17 -7.17 1.30 -35.34
N TRP A 18 -7.55 2.27 -36.17
CA TRP A 18 -8.28 3.46 -35.73
C TRP A 18 -9.72 3.16 -35.32
N GLN A 19 -10.40 2.23 -36.00
CA GLN A 19 -11.73 1.77 -35.58
C GLN A 19 -11.67 1.03 -34.25
N LYS A 20 -10.71 0.12 -34.07
CA LYS A 20 -10.52 -0.61 -32.82
C LYS A 20 -10.22 0.33 -31.65
N THR A 21 -9.33 1.29 -31.84
CA THR A 21 -8.99 2.29 -30.81
C THR A 21 -10.22 3.13 -30.43
N TYR A 22 -11.06 3.51 -31.40
CA TYR A 22 -12.31 4.21 -31.14
C TYR A 22 -13.32 3.35 -30.37
N LEU A 23 -13.45 2.06 -30.73
CA LEU A 23 -14.32 1.10 -30.03
C LEU A 23 -13.88 0.89 -28.59
N ASP A 24 -12.58 0.66 -28.35
CA ASP A 24 -12.02 0.47 -27.02
C ASP A 24 -12.19 1.74 -26.16
N PHE A 25 -11.98 2.93 -26.75
CA PHE A 25 -12.18 4.21 -26.07
C PHE A 25 -13.66 4.47 -25.75
N TYR A 26 -14.55 4.27 -26.72
CA TYR A 26 -15.99 4.46 -26.52
C TYR A 26 -16.54 3.46 -25.50
N GLY A 27 -16.10 2.20 -25.58
CA GLY A 27 -16.42 1.13 -24.64
C GLY A 27 -15.86 1.35 -23.23
N ALA A 28 -14.76 2.08 -23.07
CA ALA A 28 -14.18 2.40 -21.76
C ALA A 28 -14.74 3.69 -21.14
N TRP A 29 -15.13 4.66 -21.97
CA TRP A 29 -15.50 6.00 -21.51
C TRP A 29 -17.01 6.26 -21.51
N PHE A 30 -17.73 5.71 -22.49
CA PHE A 30 -19.16 5.99 -22.70
C PHE A 30 -20.06 4.76 -22.48
N GLU A 31 -19.56 3.56 -22.75
CA GLU A 31 -20.31 2.33 -22.50
C GLU A 31 -20.19 1.88 -21.02
N ALA A 32 -21.34 1.53 -20.43
CA ALA A 32 -21.47 1.00 -19.07
C ALA A 32 -20.88 1.88 -17.94
N ASP A 33 -20.74 3.20 -18.14
CA ASP A 33 -20.25 4.14 -17.11
C ASP A 33 -18.88 3.75 -16.50
N ARG A 34 -18.05 3.00 -17.25
CA ARG A 34 -16.79 2.41 -16.74
C ARG A 34 -15.78 3.43 -16.29
N TRP A 35 -15.84 4.65 -16.82
CA TRP A 35 -15.06 5.79 -16.33
C TRP A 35 -15.24 6.02 -14.82
N LYS A 36 -16.43 5.76 -14.26
CA LYS A 36 -16.71 5.84 -12.81
C LYS A 36 -15.92 4.81 -12.01
N GLN A 37 -15.62 3.65 -12.60
CA GLN A 37 -14.82 2.60 -11.95
C GLN A 37 -13.37 3.07 -11.73
N TYR A 38 -12.80 3.86 -12.64
CA TYR A 38 -11.48 4.45 -12.44
C TYR A 38 -11.46 5.41 -11.24
N PHE A 39 -12.48 6.26 -11.11
CA PHE A 39 -12.61 7.16 -9.96
C PHE A 39 -12.88 6.41 -8.65
N GLN A 40 -13.68 5.33 -8.68
CA GLN A 40 -13.89 4.47 -7.51
C GLN A 40 -12.60 3.75 -7.08
N GLY A 41 -11.82 3.24 -8.05
CA GLY A 41 -10.52 2.64 -7.79
C GLY A 41 -9.50 3.63 -7.24
N LEU A 42 -9.48 4.86 -7.78
CA LEU A 42 -8.68 5.97 -7.28
C LEU A 42 -9.05 6.29 -5.82
N GLY A 43 -10.35 6.43 -5.54
CA GLY A 43 -10.86 6.70 -4.19
C GLY A 43 -10.41 5.63 -3.19
N THR A 44 -10.54 4.36 -3.57
CA THR A 44 -10.08 3.21 -2.75
C THR A 44 -8.57 3.28 -2.49
N THR A 45 -7.78 3.65 -3.51
CA THR A 45 -6.32 3.75 -3.38
C THR A 45 -5.92 4.87 -2.43
N ILE A 46 -6.58 6.02 -2.51
CA ILE A 46 -6.35 7.16 -1.62
C ILE A 46 -6.73 6.78 -0.18
N GLU A 47 -7.90 6.18 0.02
CA GLU A 47 -8.37 5.73 1.34
C GLU A 47 -7.36 4.78 1.98
N VAL A 48 -6.94 3.74 1.25
CA VAL A 48 -5.93 2.78 1.71
C VAL A 48 -4.62 3.46 2.06
N THR A 49 -4.17 4.40 1.22
CA THR A 49 -2.90 5.10 1.42
C THR A 49 -2.95 5.99 2.67
N VAL A 50 -4.04 6.74 2.87
CA VAL A 50 -4.20 7.59 4.06
C VAL A 50 -4.18 6.75 5.33
N VAL A 51 -4.94 5.65 5.38
CA VAL A 51 -4.97 4.76 6.54
C VAL A 51 -3.60 4.11 6.77
N ALA A 52 -2.96 3.62 5.71
CA ALA A 52 -1.63 3.02 5.79
C ALA A 52 -0.58 4.03 6.30
N LEU A 53 -0.61 5.28 5.83
CA LEU A 53 0.32 6.32 6.26
C LEU A 53 0.13 6.69 7.73
N ILE A 54 -1.12 6.80 8.21
CA ILE A 54 -1.38 7.07 9.63
C ILE A 54 -0.77 5.97 10.50
N ILE A 55 -1.02 4.70 10.16
CA ILE A 55 -0.46 3.56 10.88
C ILE A 55 1.07 3.55 10.80
N GLY A 56 1.62 3.78 9.60
CA GLY A 56 3.05 3.80 9.36
C GLY A 56 3.76 4.89 10.15
N VAL A 57 3.21 6.10 10.21
CA VAL A 57 3.78 7.20 10.99
C VAL A 57 3.74 6.90 12.49
N ILE A 58 2.62 6.42 13.01
CA ILE A 58 2.48 6.09 14.45
C ILE A 58 3.50 5.01 14.84
N LEU A 59 3.52 3.88 14.11
CA LEU A 59 4.46 2.80 14.36
C LEU A 59 5.92 3.26 14.18
N GLY A 60 6.19 4.03 13.12
CA GLY A 60 7.51 4.54 12.80
C GLY A 60 8.08 5.45 13.88
N VAL A 61 7.28 6.41 14.36
CA VAL A 61 7.66 7.33 15.43
C VAL A 61 7.93 6.57 16.73
N VAL A 62 7.02 5.67 17.15
CA VAL A 62 7.19 4.89 18.38
C VAL A 62 8.48 4.07 18.32
N VAL A 63 8.72 3.36 17.22
CA VAL A 63 9.93 2.55 17.05
C VAL A 63 11.19 3.41 17.00
N ALA A 64 11.16 4.56 16.32
CA ALA A 64 12.30 5.47 16.26
C ALA A 64 12.65 6.01 17.65
N VAL A 65 11.67 6.51 18.40
CA VAL A 65 11.86 7.06 19.75
C VAL A 65 12.39 6.00 20.71
N LEU A 66 11.86 4.77 20.69
CA LEU A 66 12.35 3.69 21.56
C LEU A 66 13.81 3.33 21.27
N ARG A 67 14.21 3.33 19.99
CA ARG A 67 15.58 3.06 19.58
C ARG A 67 16.52 4.21 19.94
N THR A 68 16.12 5.46 19.68
CA THR A 68 16.91 6.64 20.08
C THR A 68 17.04 6.75 21.59
N ALA A 69 15.97 6.49 22.35
CA ALA A 69 16.00 6.49 23.82
C ALA A 69 16.94 5.43 24.39
N HIS A 70 17.12 4.30 23.70
CA HIS A 70 18.14 3.31 24.03
C HIS A 70 19.54 3.79 23.64
N ASP A 71 19.73 4.32 22.42
CA ASP A 71 21.03 4.79 21.92
C ASP A 71 21.57 6.00 22.71
N GLN A 72 20.69 6.83 23.29
CA GLN A 72 21.03 7.93 24.21
C GLN A 72 21.21 7.50 25.68
N GLN A 73 21.15 6.21 26.00
CA GLN A 73 21.44 5.77 27.37
C GLN A 73 22.90 6.06 27.74
N ARG A 74 23.09 6.70 28.91
CA ARG A 74 24.42 7.07 29.42
C ARG A 74 25.29 5.81 29.61
N PRO A 75 26.60 5.86 29.24
CA PRO A 75 27.51 4.76 29.51
C PRO A 75 27.55 4.50 31.02
N GLY A 76 27.01 3.36 31.45
CA GLY A 76 26.96 2.93 32.85
C GLY A 76 25.55 2.69 33.45
N ARG A 77 24.46 3.03 32.75
CA ARG A 77 23.08 2.76 33.25
C ARG A 77 22.21 2.09 32.18
N HIS A 78 22.50 0.82 31.92
CA HIS A 78 21.69 -0.01 31.03
C HIS A 78 20.44 -0.50 31.75
N ASN A 79 19.28 -0.09 31.27
CA ASN A 79 18.03 -0.69 31.70
C ASN A 79 17.79 -1.95 30.85
N PRO A 80 17.84 -3.18 31.41
CA PRO A 80 17.75 -4.41 30.63
C PRO A 80 16.44 -4.52 29.81
N VAL A 81 15.36 -3.88 30.31
CA VAL A 81 14.08 -3.79 29.60
C VAL A 81 14.18 -2.98 28.30
N LEU A 82 14.92 -1.87 28.30
CA LEU A 82 15.08 -1.05 27.09
C LEU A 82 15.99 -1.74 26.06
N GLY A 83 16.96 -2.52 26.52
CA GLY A 83 17.80 -3.36 25.66
C GLY A 83 16.99 -4.42 24.91
N LEU A 84 16.09 -5.12 25.61
CA LEU A 84 15.20 -6.12 24.99
C LEU A 84 14.27 -5.47 23.94
N ILE A 85 13.69 -4.31 24.27
CA ILE A 85 12.81 -3.57 23.36
C ILE A 85 13.57 -3.12 22.11
N ASN A 86 14.80 -2.62 22.25
CA ASN A 86 15.62 -2.21 21.10
C ASN A 86 15.93 -3.39 20.17
N VAL A 87 16.25 -4.57 20.73
CA VAL A 87 16.46 -5.78 19.93
C VAL A 87 15.20 -6.15 19.15
N MET A 88 14.03 -6.12 19.79
CA MET A 88 12.74 -6.39 19.12
C MET A 88 12.45 -5.37 18.01
N CYS A 89 12.68 -4.07 18.28
CA CYS A 89 12.53 -3.00 17.29
C CYS A 89 13.50 -3.16 16.11
N LYS A 90 14.74 -3.59 16.36
CA LYS A 90 15.74 -3.86 15.32
C LYS A 90 15.33 -5.04 14.45
N VAL A 91 14.89 -6.15 15.08
CA VAL A 91 14.37 -7.33 14.36
C VAL A 91 13.17 -6.94 13.50
N TYR A 92 12.20 -6.21 14.05
CA TYR A 92 11.06 -5.69 13.30
C TYR A 92 11.50 -4.90 12.07
N VAL A 93 12.33 -3.88 12.24
CA VAL A 93 12.79 -3.04 11.12
C VAL A 93 13.56 -3.85 10.07
N THR A 94 14.47 -4.74 10.50
CA THR A 94 15.30 -5.53 9.60
C THR A 94 14.47 -6.54 8.81
N VAL A 95 13.56 -7.28 9.45
CA VAL A 95 12.72 -8.28 8.78
C VAL A 95 11.76 -7.60 7.82
N ILE A 96 11.09 -6.52 8.25
CA ILE A 96 10.09 -5.85 7.43
C ILE A 96 10.72 -5.17 6.21
N ARG A 97 11.89 -4.54 6.34
CA ARG A 97 12.61 -3.95 5.20
C ARG A 97 13.31 -4.98 4.32
N GLY A 98 13.63 -6.16 4.87
CA GLY A 98 14.26 -7.27 4.15
C GLY A 98 13.29 -8.18 3.40
N THR A 99 11.99 -8.07 3.67
CA THR A 99 10.96 -8.89 3.00
C THR A 99 10.31 -8.10 1.85
N PRO A 100 10.14 -8.70 0.65
CA PRO A 100 9.44 -8.03 -0.44
C PRO A 100 8.01 -7.62 -0.03
N MET A 101 7.61 -6.39 -0.34
CA MET A 101 6.28 -5.85 -0.01
C MET A 101 5.14 -6.75 -0.53
N MET A 102 5.31 -7.30 -1.74
CA MET A 102 4.33 -8.21 -2.34
C MET A 102 4.12 -9.46 -1.47
N VAL A 103 5.19 -10.03 -0.92
CA VAL A 103 5.12 -11.21 -0.06
C VAL A 103 4.38 -10.88 1.25
N GLN A 104 4.60 -9.71 1.82
CA GLN A 104 3.87 -9.28 3.02
C GLN A 104 2.36 -9.19 2.76
N LEU A 105 1.96 -8.57 1.64
CA LEU A 105 0.55 -8.48 1.24
C LEU A 105 -0.08 -9.85 1.02
N LEU A 106 0.65 -10.76 0.38
CA LEU A 106 0.18 -12.13 0.14
C LEU A 106 0.01 -12.91 1.45
N ILE A 107 0.98 -12.85 2.36
CA ILE A 107 0.88 -13.52 3.66
C ILE A 107 -0.27 -12.93 4.49
N MET A 108 -0.38 -11.60 4.56
CA MET A 108 -1.47 -10.94 5.29
C MET A 108 -2.83 -11.31 4.70
N GLY A 109 -2.96 -11.28 3.38
CA GLY A 109 -4.24 -11.50 2.69
C GLY A 109 -4.66 -12.96 2.52
N LEU A 110 -3.73 -13.90 2.43
CA LEU A 110 -4.00 -15.30 2.11
C LEU A 110 -3.79 -16.25 3.30
N VAL A 111 -2.93 -15.91 4.25
CA VAL A 111 -2.62 -16.77 5.41
C VAL A 111 -3.29 -16.23 6.66
N ILE A 112 -2.99 -14.98 7.05
CA ILE A 112 -3.45 -14.42 8.33
C ILE A 112 -4.94 -14.03 8.28
N PHE A 113 -5.33 -13.28 7.25
CA PHE A 113 -6.70 -12.80 7.07
C PHE A 113 -7.41 -13.53 5.94
N SER A 114 -7.15 -14.83 5.77
CA SER A 114 -7.70 -15.66 4.70
C SER A 114 -9.24 -15.66 4.66
N ALA A 115 -9.87 -15.72 5.84
CA ALA A 115 -11.32 -15.71 6.01
C ALA A 115 -11.96 -14.32 5.90
N ASN A 116 -11.17 -13.24 5.93
CA ASN A 116 -11.68 -11.87 5.89
C ASN A 116 -11.85 -11.39 4.44
N ARG A 117 -13.05 -10.88 4.15
CA ARG A 117 -13.43 -10.35 2.82
C ARG A 117 -12.93 -8.92 2.57
N ASN A 118 -12.61 -8.17 3.63
CA ASN A 118 -12.15 -6.79 3.49
C ASN A 118 -10.66 -6.71 3.11
N LYS A 119 -10.37 -6.95 1.82
CA LYS A 119 -9.02 -6.90 1.26
C LYS A 119 -8.42 -5.49 1.30
N THR A 120 -9.26 -4.46 1.23
CA THR A 120 -8.86 -3.05 1.36
C THR A 120 -8.21 -2.77 2.71
N LEU A 121 -8.84 -3.17 3.81
CA LEU A 121 -8.30 -2.99 5.16
C LEU A 121 -7.02 -3.81 5.38
N ILE A 122 -6.98 -5.06 4.89
CA ILE A 122 -5.80 -5.92 5.00
C ILE A 122 -4.62 -5.30 4.23
N GLY A 123 -4.90 -4.74 3.04
CA GLY A 123 -3.93 -3.99 2.26
C GLY A 123 -3.42 -2.76 3.02
N ALA A 124 -4.32 -1.95 3.58
CA ALA A 124 -3.96 -0.76 4.36
C ALA A 124 -3.09 -1.10 5.58
N LEU A 125 -3.44 -2.15 6.33
CA LEU A 125 -2.67 -2.62 7.47
C LEU A 125 -1.28 -3.12 7.06
N SER A 126 -1.20 -3.96 6.03
CA SER A 126 0.07 -4.50 5.56
C SER A 126 0.98 -3.41 5.02
N LEU A 127 0.44 -2.47 4.25
CA LEU A 127 1.19 -1.31 3.75
C LEU A 127 1.61 -0.38 4.88
N GLY A 128 0.76 -0.18 5.89
CA GLY A 128 1.08 0.64 7.06
C GLY A 128 2.20 0.04 7.91
N ILE A 129 2.19 -1.27 8.17
CA ILE A 129 3.27 -1.96 8.89
C ILE A 129 4.57 -1.89 8.08
N ASN A 130 4.50 -2.13 6.77
CA ASN A 130 5.67 -1.99 5.89
C ASN A 130 6.24 -0.57 5.97
N SER A 131 5.39 0.44 5.71
CA SER A 131 5.75 1.85 5.76
C SER A 131 6.33 2.25 7.11
N GLY A 132 5.78 1.78 8.23
CA GLY A 132 6.26 2.14 9.56
C GLY A 132 7.70 1.71 9.86
N ALA A 133 8.16 0.58 9.31
CA ALA A 133 9.57 0.19 9.43
C ALA A 133 10.51 1.13 8.65
N TYR A 134 10.08 1.63 7.49
CA TYR A 134 10.84 2.64 6.73
C TYR A 134 10.80 4.00 7.40
N VAL A 135 9.63 4.44 7.87
CA VAL A 135 9.47 5.72 8.59
C VAL A 135 10.32 5.73 9.87
N ALA A 136 10.37 4.63 10.62
CA ALA A 136 11.24 4.51 11.80
C ALA A 136 12.71 4.79 11.49
N GLU A 137 13.21 4.28 10.37
CA GLU A 137 14.60 4.46 9.96
C GLU A 137 14.87 5.84 9.39
N ILE A 138 13.91 6.44 8.69
CA ILE A 138 13.99 7.83 8.23
C ILE A 138 14.11 8.77 9.44
N ILE A 139 13.24 8.62 10.45
CA ILE A 139 13.27 9.47 11.65
C ILE A 139 14.58 9.25 12.43
N ARG A 140 14.99 8.00 12.63
CA ARG A 140 16.25 7.69 13.34
C ARG A 140 17.49 8.20 12.60
N GLY A 141 17.47 8.24 11.27
CA GLY A 141 18.57 8.83 10.48
C GLY A 141 18.60 10.36 10.52
N GLY A 142 17.52 11.01 10.94
CA GLY A 142 17.44 12.46 11.13
C GLY A 142 17.68 12.93 12.57
N LEU A 143 17.68 12.02 13.55
CA LEU A 143 18.00 12.28 14.96
C LEU A 143 19.49 12.02 15.24
#